data_AF-U4U9B4-F1
#
_entry.id   AF-U4U9B4-F1
#
_cell.length_a   1.000
_cell.length_b   1.000
_cell.length_c   1.000
_cell.angle_alpha   90.00
_cell.angle_beta   90.00
_cell.angle_gamma   90.00
#
_symmetry.space_group_name_H-M   'P 1'
#
loop_
_entity.id
_entity.type
_entity.pdbx_description
1 polymer ?
#
loop_
_entity_poly.entity_id
_entity_poly.type
_entity_poly.pdbx_seq_one_letter_code
_entity_poly.pdbx_strand_id
1 'polypeptide(L)'
;MYLDKVFLKHIPNEPGVYGPNKQGAKALKQIAKKCYQTVCNKQELLRARKPFYSIRYQEARVSGALKERQKTELQHQQRVAQKEADIILQEIKDAFTNRQLKDLLVYTEKLRRYVNAKSKRIIPNKGEYLKVIYSTMCQAFYDIYRSNPRKSMYEQNIRIYASLGLPLSRDPSTDSVLVQFKNVFVDYKKRIREYEERLRQAVLPEEICWFYHELSRYHLEQKKYDISRLYARQCILEANNLKNEMWVFNSAMLLCKGDLQQHNKNDAKVDLQLALKSAAKLSDHEKVAFIRQCLDVIENVHFDDRFALKELMDRERKIIEMLSGTNMKEEAANLFSKMAALPPSRRMTVLPGVQLPPQRQPSKSNRARSILPTSSHGGDTAESNYNMSV
;
A
#
# COMPACT_ATOMS: atom_id res chain seq x y z
N MET A 1 -46.46 -9.79 -22.13
CA MET A 1 -47.13 -9.31 -23.37
C MET A 1 -46.19 -8.85 -24.47
N TYR A 2 -45.21 -7.95 -24.23
CA TYR A 2 -44.28 -7.54 -25.30
C TYR A 2 -43.44 -8.72 -25.82
N LEU A 3 -42.84 -9.49 -24.91
CA LEU A 3 -42.06 -10.68 -25.24
C LEU A 3 -42.90 -11.75 -25.95
N ASP A 4 -44.13 -11.98 -25.50
CA ASP A 4 -45.06 -12.93 -26.14
C ASP A 4 -45.43 -12.52 -27.57
N LYS A 5 -45.62 -11.22 -27.82
CA LYS A 5 -45.91 -10.68 -29.15
C LYS A 5 -44.73 -10.87 -30.10
N VAL A 6 -43.51 -10.61 -29.61
CA VAL A 6 -42.28 -10.83 -30.38
C VAL A 6 -42.12 -12.31 -30.69
N PHE A 7 -42.24 -13.17 -29.69
CA PHE A 7 -42.19 -14.63 -29.85
C PHE A 7 -43.19 -15.13 -30.91
N LEU A 8 -44.48 -14.80 -30.78
CA LEU A 8 -45.53 -15.21 -31.71
C LEU A 8 -45.35 -14.66 -33.14
N LYS A 9 -44.66 -13.52 -33.30
CA LYS A 9 -44.31 -12.95 -34.62
C LYS A 9 -43.21 -13.75 -35.32
N HIS A 10 -42.29 -14.35 -34.57
CA HIS A 10 -41.16 -15.09 -35.11
C HIS A 10 -41.46 -16.57 -35.38
N ILE A 11 -42.41 -17.18 -34.66
CA ILE A 11 -42.82 -18.60 -34.84
C ILE A 11 -43.00 -19.01 -36.32
N PRO A 12 -43.68 -18.25 -37.20
CA PRO A 12 -43.90 -18.68 -38.58
C PRO A 12 -42.61 -18.83 -39.42
N ASN A 13 -41.52 -18.19 -38.97
CA ASN A 13 -40.22 -18.17 -39.63
C ASN A 13 -39.21 -19.14 -39.00
N GLU A 14 -39.57 -19.79 -37.89
CA GLU A 14 -38.70 -20.76 -37.22
C GLU A 14 -38.61 -22.06 -38.04
N PRO A 15 -37.40 -22.63 -38.21
CA PRO A 15 -37.20 -23.84 -39.01
C PRO A 15 -37.97 -25.05 -38.45
N GLY A 16 -38.22 -25.09 -37.14
CA GLY A 16 -38.98 -26.15 -36.47
C GLY A 16 -40.48 -26.22 -36.83
N VAL A 17 -41.03 -25.19 -37.48
CA VAL A 17 -42.43 -25.20 -37.94
C VAL A 17 -42.59 -25.87 -39.31
N TYR A 18 -41.49 -26.06 -40.04
CA TYR A 18 -41.46 -26.76 -41.32
C TYR A 18 -41.18 -28.25 -41.08
N GLY A 19 -42.24 -29.05 -40.99
CA GLY A 19 -42.16 -30.50 -40.80
C GLY A 19 -42.73 -31.30 -41.98
N PRO A 20 -42.51 -32.63 -42.02
CA PRO A 20 -43.05 -33.53 -43.06
C PRO A 20 -44.59 -33.51 -43.11
N ASN A 21 -45.22 -33.30 -41.96
CA ASN A 21 -46.67 -33.17 -41.84
C ASN A 21 -47.13 -31.75 -42.24
N LYS A 22 -47.41 -31.58 -43.55
CA LYS A 22 -47.88 -30.31 -44.13
C LYS A 22 -49.19 -29.80 -43.51
N GLN A 23 -50.08 -30.68 -43.05
CA GLN A 23 -51.34 -30.28 -42.40
C GLN A 23 -51.11 -29.75 -40.98
N GLY A 24 -50.29 -30.44 -40.19
CA GLY A 24 -49.90 -30.00 -38.84
C GLY A 24 -49.17 -28.65 -38.85
N ALA A 25 -48.24 -28.46 -39.80
CA ALA A 25 -47.53 -27.19 -40.00
C ALA A 25 -48.48 -26.03 -40.34
N LYS A 26 -49.49 -26.28 -41.19
CA LYS A 26 -50.53 -25.29 -41.51
C LYS A 26 -51.38 -24.94 -40.28
N ALA A 27 -51.78 -25.93 -39.49
CA ALA A 27 -52.56 -25.72 -38.26
C ALA A 27 -51.77 -24.90 -37.23
N LEU A 28 -50.49 -25.22 -37.01
CA LEU A 28 -49.59 -24.46 -36.12
C LEU A 28 -49.46 -23.00 -36.55
N LYS A 29 -49.26 -22.73 -37.84
CA LYS A 29 -49.18 -21.35 -38.38
C LYS A 29 -50.49 -20.60 -38.16
N GLN A 30 -51.64 -21.25 -38.32
CA GLN A 30 -52.95 -20.65 -38.06
C GLN A 30 -53.14 -20.32 -36.57
N ILE A 31 -52.77 -21.25 -35.68
CA ILE A 31 -52.84 -21.04 -34.22
C ILE A 31 -51.93 -19.87 -33.81
N ALA A 32 -50.67 -19.86 -34.27
CA ALA A 32 -49.74 -18.77 -33.99
C ALA A 32 -50.27 -17.41 -34.48
N LYS A 33 -50.85 -17.36 -35.68
CA LYS A 33 -51.47 -16.15 -36.24
C LYS A 33 -52.66 -15.67 -35.38
N LYS A 34 -53.54 -16.58 -34.96
CA LYS A 34 -54.70 -16.27 -34.11
C LYS A 34 -54.28 -15.77 -32.72
N CYS A 35 -53.26 -16.41 -32.12
CA CYS A 35 -52.68 -15.98 -30.85
C CYS A 35 -52.03 -14.60 -30.97
N TYR A 36 -51.25 -14.35 -32.03
CA TYR A 36 -50.64 -13.05 -32.30
C TYR A 36 -51.70 -11.94 -32.42
N GLN A 37 -52.77 -12.18 -33.19
CA GLN A 37 -53.89 -11.25 -33.32
C GLN A 37 -54.58 -11.00 -31.97
N THR A 38 -54.80 -12.04 -31.17
CA THR A 38 -55.41 -11.92 -29.84
C THR A 38 -54.54 -11.07 -28.90
N VAL A 39 -53.22 -11.27 -28.90
CA VAL A 39 -52.28 -10.48 -28.10
C VAL A 39 -52.23 -9.04 -28.59
N CYS A 40 -52.23 -8.80 -29.91
CA CYS A 40 -52.31 -7.45 -30.47
C CYS A 40 -53.59 -6.73 -30.04
N ASN A 41 -54.75 -7.38 -30.16
CA ASN A 41 -56.04 -6.81 -29.79
C ASN A 41 -56.08 -6.49 -28.29
N LYS A 42 -55.60 -7.40 -27.42
CA LYS A 42 -55.51 -7.14 -25.98
C LYS A 42 -54.56 -5.98 -25.66
N GLN A 43 -53.44 -5.86 -26.38
CA GLN A 43 -52.50 -4.75 -26.22
C GLN A 43 -53.14 -3.42 -26.62
N GLU A 44 -53.87 -3.37 -27.74
CA GLU A 44 -54.61 -2.17 -28.16
C GLU A 44 -55.75 -1.84 -27.21
N LEU A 45 -56.44 -2.84 -26.65
CA LEU A 45 -57.49 -2.63 -25.66
C LEU A 45 -56.92 -2.08 -24.34
N LEU A 46 -55.73 -2.53 -23.92
CA LEU A 46 -55.00 -1.94 -22.78
C LEU A 46 -54.56 -0.51 -23.07
N ARG A 47 -54.08 -0.22 -24.28
CA ARG A 47 -53.73 1.15 -24.73
C ARG A 47 -54.95 2.06 -24.79
N ALA A 48 -56.10 1.56 -25.21
CA ALA A 48 -57.35 2.32 -25.23
C ALA A 48 -57.88 2.59 -23.81
N ARG A 49 -57.77 1.62 -22.89
CA ARG A 49 -58.18 1.77 -21.47
C ARG A 49 -57.27 2.71 -20.69
N LYS A 50 -55.95 2.66 -20.93
CA LYS A 50 -54.95 3.54 -20.32
C LYS A 50 -53.97 4.04 -21.37
N PRO A 51 -54.34 5.10 -22.11
CA PRO A 51 -53.47 5.67 -23.12
C PRO A 51 -52.19 6.21 -22.50
N PHE A 52 -51.08 6.14 -23.25
CA PHE A 52 -49.80 6.65 -22.76
C PHE A 52 -49.88 8.13 -22.35
N TYR A 53 -50.65 8.93 -23.08
CA TYR A 53 -50.88 10.33 -22.73
C TYR A 53 -51.63 10.49 -21.40
N SER A 54 -52.51 9.57 -20.98
CA SER A 54 -53.18 9.69 -19.67
C SER A 54 -52.21 9.42 -18.53
N ILE A 55 -51.25 8.50 -18.72
CA ILE A 55 -50.17 8.22 -17.77
C ILE A 55 -49.23 9.44 -17.71
N ARG A 56 -48.79 9.96 -18.86
CA ARG A 56 -47.99 11.20 -18.96
C ARG A 56 -48.71 12.40 -18.36
N TYR A 57 -50.03 12.50 -18.52
CA TYR A 57 -50.83 13.58 -17.98
C TYR A 57 -51.01 13.45 -16.46
N GLN A 58 -51.07 12.23 -15.92
CA GLN A 58 -51.01 11.98 -14.48
C GLN A 58 -49.62 12.30 -13.90
N GLU A 59 -48.55 11.97 -14.62
CA GLU A 59 -47.16 12.38 -14.31
C GLU A 59 -46.97 13.90 -14.40
N ALA A 60 -47.64 14.57 -15.35
CA ALA A 60 -47.59 16.03 -15.52
C ALA A 60 -48.46 16.76 -14.48
N ARG A 61 -49.59 16.16 -14.06
CA ARG A 61 -50.44 16.56 -12.92
C ARG A 61 -49.91 16.05 -11.58
N VAL A 62 -48.58 15.93 -11.42
CA VAL A 62 -48.01 15.98 -10.06
C VAL A 62 -48.38 17.36 -9.51
N SER A 63 -49.46 17.38 -8.73
CA SER A 63 -50.01 18.58 -8.07
C SER A 63 -48.88 19.36 -7.41
N GLY A 64 -48.99 20.70 -7.36
CA GLY A 64 -48.03 21.54 -6.63
C GLY A 64 -47.74 20.99 -5.22
N ALA A 65 -48.79 20.50 -4.55
CA ALA A 65 -48.70 19.85 -3.24
C ALA A 65 -47.83 18.58 -3.22
N LEU A 66 -47.82 17.76 -4.29
CA LEU A 66 -46.97 16.58 -4.36
C LEU A 66 -45.50 16.96 -4.60
N LYS A 67 -45.23 17.99 -5.41
CA LYS A 67 -43.87 18.53 -5.58
C LYS A 67 -43.34 19.12 -4.28
N GLU A 68 -44.18 19.84 -3.56
CA GLU A 68 -43.85 20.38 -2.23
C GLU A 68 -43.58 19.26 -1.24
N ARG A 69 -44.42 18.21 -1.20
CA ARG A 69 -44.19 17.03 -0.34
C ARG A 69 -42.87 16.33 -0.67
N GLN A 70 -42.56 16.13 -1.94
CA GLN A 70 -41.27 15.54 -2.36
C GLN A 70 -40.09 16.42 -1.98
N LYS A 71 -40.25 17.76 -2.05
CA LYS A 71 -39.22 18.71 -1.63
C LYS A 71 -39.01 18.67 -0.13
N THR A 72 -40.07 18.65 0.68
CA THR A 72 -39.96 18.57 2.14
C THR A 72 -39.38 17.24 2.59
N GLU A 73 -39.76 16.13 1.94
CA GLU A 73 -39.18 14.80 2.19
C GLU A 73 -37.68 14.77 1.85
N LEU A 74 -37.28 15.32 0.70
CA LEU A 74 -35.87 15.43 0.34
C LEU A 74 -35.08 16.27 1.36
N GLN A 75 -35.62 17.41 1.78
CA GLN A 75 -34.99 18.26 2.79
C GLN A 75 -34.86 17.54 4.14
N HIS A 76 -35.85 16.72 4.50
CA HIS A 76 -35.78 15.90 5.71
C HIS A 76 -34.68 14.84 5.58
N GLN A 77 -34.62 14.12 4.47
CA GLN A 77 -33.56 13.14 4.20
C GLN A 77 -32.16 13.78 4.21
N GLN A 78 -32.00 14.97 3.63
CA GLN A 78 -30.76 15.73 3.67
C GLN A 78 -30.35 16.10 5.10
N ARG A 79 -31.29 16.61 5.90
CA ARG A 79 -31.04 16.98 7.31
C ARG A 79 -30.64 15.77 8.15
N VAL A 80 -31.31 14.62 7.97
CA VAL A 80 -30.96 13.39 8.68
C VAL A 80 -29.56 12.93 8.27
N ALA A 81 -29.26 12.91 6.97
CA ALA A 81 -27.95 12.48 6.48
C ALA A 81 -26.80 13.40 6.94
N GLN A 82 -27.04 14.72 7.00
CA GLN A 82 -26.07 15.67 7.56
C GLN A 82 -25.84 15.42 9.04
N LYS A 83 -26.90 15.26 9.84
CA LYS A 83 -26.77 14.95 11.27
C LYS A 83 -25.98 13.67 11.53
N GLU A 84 -26.23 12.61 10.77
CA GLU A 84 -25.46 11.37 10.86
C GLU A 84 -23.97 11.57 10.52
N ALA A 85 -23.68 12.33 9.46
CA ALA A 85 -22.30 12.67 9.09
C ALA A 85 -21.62 13.52 10.18
N ASP A 86 -22.34 14.48 10.76
CA ASP A 86 -21.84 15.36 11.81
C ASP A 86 -21.52 14.60 13.10
N ILE A 87 -22.35 13.62 13.47
CA ILE A 87 -22.07 12.75 14.63
C ILE A 87 -20.74 12.03 14.46
N ILE A 88 -20.50 11.41 13.30
CA ILE A 88 -19.24 10.71 13.03
C ILE A 88 -18.08 11.71 12.97
N LEU A 89 -18.30 12.93 12.47
CA LEU A 89 -17.29 13.98 12.46
C LEU A 89 -16.93 14.44 13.89
N GLN A 90 -17.87 14.45 14.83
CA GLN A 90 -17.55 14.65 16.25
C GLN A 90 -16.73 13.49 16.81
N GLU A 91 -17.07 12.22 16.49
CA GLU A 91 -16.23 11.06 16.88
C GLU A 91 -14.78 11.21 16.38
N ILE A 92 -14.59 11.72 15.15
CA ILE A 92 -13.26 12.02 14.59
C ILE A 92 -12.55 13.11 15.40
N LYS A 93 -13.24 14.21 15.73
CA LYS A 93 -12.67 15.30 16.53
C LYS A 93 -12.28 14.83 17.93
N ASP A 94 -13.10 14.03 18.58
CA ASP A 94 -12.83 13.47 19.90
C ASP A 94 -11.64 12.50 19.86
N ALA A 95 -11.55 11.65 18.83
CA ALA A 95 -10.38 10.80 18.63
C ALA A 95 -9.10 11.60 18.35
N PHE A 96 -9.22 12.71 17.62
CA PHE A 96 -8.12 13.61 17.33
C PHE A 96 -7.61 14.33 18.59
N THR A 97 -8.51 14.91 19.40
CA THR A 97 -8.14 15.59 20.66
C THR A 97 -7.53 14.63 21.68
N ASN A 98 -8.06 13.41 21.78
CA ASN A 98 -7.54 12.34 22.64
C ASN A 98 -6.28 11.66 22.07
N ARG A 99 -5.84 12.04 20.85
CA ARG A 99 -4.66 11.51 20.16
C ARG A 99 -4.70 9.99 19.98
N GLN A 100 -5.87 9.47 19.63
CA GLN A 100 -6.11 8.07 19.37
C GLN A 100 -6.11 7.82 17.85
N LEU A 101 -4.93 7.66 17.25
CA LEU A 101 -4.79 7.49 15.81
C LEU A 101 -5.57 6.28 15.27
N LYS A 102 -5.62 5.17 16.02
CA LYS A 102 -6.32 3.94 15.59
C LYS A 102 -7.81 4.21 15.42
N ASP A 103 -8.44 4.82 16.42
CA ASP A 103 -9.86 5.14 16.41
C ASP A 103 -10.16 6.21 15.36
N LEU A 104 -9.25 7.20 15.23
CA LEU A 104 -9.32 8.21 14.18
C LEU A 104 -9.36 7.57 12.78
N LEU A 105 -8.47 6.61 12.47
CA LEU A 105 -8.47 5.90 11.18
C LEU A 105 -9.80 5.19 10.92
N VAL A 106 -10.37 4.55 11.96
CA VAL A 106 -11.64 3.82 11.86
C VAL A 106 -12.81 4.76 11.59
N TYR A 107 -12.95 5.83 12.38
CA TYR A 107 -14.03 6.81 12.23
C TYR A 107 -13.90 7.58 10.92
N THR A 108 -12.69 7.90 10.49
CA THR A 108 -12.43 8.54 9.20
C THR A 108 -12.85 7.64 8.04
N GLU A 109 -12.52 6.35 8.10
CA GLU A 109 -12.95 5.39 7.09
C GLU A 109 -14.48 5.21 7.09
N LYS A 110 -15.11 5.20 8.27
CA LYS A 110 -16.57 5.15 8.45
C LYS A 110 -17.25 6.36 7.80
N LEU A 111 -16.81 7.59 8.11
CA LEU A 111 -17.37 8.81 7.53
C LEU A 111 -17.17 8.86 6.01
N ARG A 112 -15.97 8.51 5.52
CA ARG A 112 -15.70 8.47 4.09
C ARG A 112 -16.61 7.48 3.36
N ARG A 113 -16.79 6.27 3.89
CA ARG A 113 -17.70 5.26 3.32
C ARG A 113 -19.14 5.76 3.32
N TYR A 114 -19.58 6.37 4.41
CA TYR A 114 -20.92 6.95 4.54
C TYR A 114 -21.18 8.03 3.48
N VAL A 115 -20.28 9.02 3.40
CA VAL A 115 -20.38 10.14 2.45
C VAL A 115 -20.24 9.67 1.00
N ASN A 116 -19.39 8.68 0.73
CA ASN A 116 -19.24 8.13 -0.61
C ASN A 116 -20.44 7.33 -1.09
N ALA A 117 -21.12 6.60 -0.20
CA ALA A 117 -22.33 5.85 -0.53
C ALA A 117 -23.53 6.75 -0.86
N LYS A 118 -23.56 7.99 -0.37
CA LYS A 118 -24.65 8.94 -0.64
C LYS A 118 -24.37 9.77 -1.89
N SER A 119 -25.44 10.08 -2.62
CA SER A 119 -25.40 10.97 -3.78
C SER A 119 -25.28 12.44 -3.35
N LYS A 120 -24.75 13.30 -4.23
CA LYS A 120 -24.67 14.75 -4.00
C LYS A 120 -26.04 15.40 -3.74
N ARG A 121 -27.14 14.75 -4.18
CA ARG A 121 -28.51 15.21 -3.91
C ARG A 121 -28.90 15.04 -2.44
N ILE A 122 -28.40 14.00 -1.77
CA ILE A 122 -28.71 13.71 -0.35
C ILE A 122 -27.72 14.43 0.57
N ILE A 123 -26.44 14.52 0.18
CA ILE A 123 -25.44 15.29 0.93
C ILE A 123 -24.83 16.32 -0.02
N PRO A 124 -25.36 17.56 -0.04
CA PRO A 124 -24.82 18.63 -0.88
C PRO A 124 -23.37 18.97 -0.54
N ASN A 125 -23.03 19.01 0.75
CA ASN A 125 -21.71 19.42 1.25
C ASN A 125 -20.69 18.27 1.30
N LYS A 126 -20.87 17.24 0.46
CA LYS A 126 -20.01 16.05 0.42
C LYS A 126 -18.52 16.37 0.31
N GLY A 127 -18.15 17.37 -0.50
CA GLY A 127 -16.76 17.76 -0.70
C GLY A 127 -16.12 18.35 0.56
N GLU A 128 -16.88 19.06 1.39
CA GLU A 128 -16.38 19.69 2.62
C GLU A 128 -16.02 18.61 3.65
N TYR A 129 -16.88 17.61 3.84
CA TYR A 129 -16.58 16.48 4.73
C TYR A 129 -15.31 15.74 4.30
N LEU A 130 -15.14 15.48 3.00
CA LEU A 130 -13.96 14.80 2.48
C LEU A 130 -12.69 15.63 2.70
N LYS A 131 -12.75 16.94 2.45
CA LYS A 131 -11.62 17.84 2.70
C LYS A 131 -11.22 17.87 4.17
N VAL A 132 -12.20 17.98 5.07
CA VAL A 132 -11.97 17.93 6.52
C VAL A 132 -11.35 16.59 6.92
N ILE A 133 -11.82 15.48 6.36
CA ILE A 133 -11.21 14.17 6.58
C ILE A 133 -9.72 14.18 6.22
N TYR A 134 -9.36 14.58 5.00
CA TYR A 134 -7.98 14.50 4.54
C TYR A 134 -7.04 15.47 5.27
N SER A 135 -7.52 16.68 5.60
CA SER A 135 -6.75 17.63 6.40
C SER A 135 -6.51 17.13 7.83
N THR A 136 -7.57 16.65 8.50
CA THR A 136 -7.48 16.10 9.86
C THR A 136 -6.53 14.91 9.91
N MET A 137 -6.59 14.04 8.89
CA MET A 137 -5.68 12.89 8.77
C MET A 137 -4.22 13.30 8.59
N CYS A 138 -3.96 14.25 7.69
CA CYS A 138 -2.63 14.77 7.46
C CYS A 138 -2.02 15.33 8.75
N GLN A 139 -2.80 16.14 9.46
CA GLN A 139 -2.40 16.71 10.74
C GLN A 139 -2.20 15.64 11.82
N ALA A 140 -3.07 14.63 11.87
CA ALA A 140 -2.96 13.55 12.83
C ALA A 140 -1.67 12.76 12.65
N PHE A 141 -1.27 12.43 11.41
CA PHE A 141 0.00 11.77 11.14
C PHE A 141 1.20 12.65 11.49
N TYR A 142 1.10 13.95 11.24
CA TYR A 142 2.13 14.92 11.59
C TYR A 142 2.33 15.02 13.11
N ASP A 143 1.25 14.97 13.88
CA ASP A 143 1.26 15.08 15.34
C ASP A 143 1.79 13.85 16.08
N ILE A 144 1.96 12.72 15.40
CA ILE A 144 2.59 11.52 15.97
C ILE A 144 4.04 11.81 16.38
N TYR A 145 4.75 12.54 15.51
CA TYR A 145 6.17 12.84 15.62
C TYR A 145 6.40 14.07 16.51
N ARG A 146 6.56 13.87 17.81
CA ARG A 146 6.75 14.98 18.76
C ARG A 146 7.61 14.53 19.95
N SER A 147 8.35 15.45 20.55
CA SER A 147 9.01 15.21 21.83
C SER A 147 8.01 15.29 22.99
N ASN A 148 8.32 14.69 24.13
CA ASN A 148 7.56 14.90 25.37
C ASN A 148 8.49 15.55 26.39
N PRO A 149 8.32 16.85 26.70
CA PRO A 149 9.24 17.57 27.58
C PRO A 149 9.23 17.06 29.03
N ARG A 150 8.16 16.35 29.44
CA ARG A 150 8.06 15.77 30.79
C ARG A 150 8.86 14.48 30.97
N LYS A 151 9.37 13.91 29.88
CA LYS A 151 10.07 12.62 29.87
C LYS A 151 11.57 12.82 29.82
N SER A 152 12.31 11.90 30.46
CA SER A 152 13.78 11.94 30.45
C SER A 152 14.34 11.79 29.02
N MET A 153 15.56 12.26 28.76
CA MET A 153 16.21 12.12 27.45
C MET A 153 16.29 10.65 27.01
N TYR A 154 16.53 9.73 27.95
CA TYR A 154 16.53 8.29 27.68
C TYR A 154 15.18 7.79 27.19
N GLU A 155 14.08 8.11 27.88
CA GLU A 155 12.72 7.74 27.45
C GLU A 155 12.34 8.38 26.11
N GLN A 156 12.75 9.63 25.88
CA GLN A 156 12.55 10.30 24.60
C GLN A 156 13.30 9.58 23.46
N ASN A 157 14.54 9.14 23.70
CA ASN A 157 15.30 8.38 22.72
C ASN A 157 14.61 7.05 22.40
N ILE A 158 14.14 6.30 23.40
CA ILE A 158 13.36 5.07 23.18
C ILE A 158 12.11 5.35 22.32
N ARG A 159 11.44 6.48 22.57
CA ARG A 159 10.30 6.90 21.74
C ARG A 159 10.69 7.17 20.29
N ILE A 160 11.83 7.82 20.06
CA ILE A 160 12.38 8.05 18.73
C ILE A 160 12.67 6.72 18.06
N TYR A 161 13.38 5.80 18.74
CA TYR A 161 13.64 4.44 18.23
C TYR A 161 12.35 3.75 17.77
N ALA A 162 11.29 3.80 18.58
CA ALA A 162 10.01 3.21 18.25
C ALA A 162 9.34 3.88 17.03
N SER A 163 9.34 5.22 16.96
CA SER A 163 8.77 5.95 15.83
C SER A 163 9.51 5.69 14.52
N LEU A 164 10.83 5.47 14.59
CA LEU A 164 11.71 5.14 13.47
C LEU A 164 11.73 3.64 13.15
N GLY A 165 10.93 2.83 13.86
CA GLY A 165 10.80 1.40 13.58
C GLY A 165 12.07 0.58 13.88
N LEU A 166 12.94 1.08 14.75
CA LEU A 166 14.14 0.40 15.22
C LEU A 166 13.80 -0.58 16.35
N PRO A 167 14.57 -1.68 16.51
CA PRO A 167 14.34 -2.65 17.56
C PRO A 167 14.52 -2.00 18.95
N LEU A 168 13.60 -2.32 19.86
CA LEU A 168 13.64 -1.84 21.25
C LEU A 168 14.08 -2.98 22.16
N SER A 169 15.06 -2.74 23.02
CA SER A 169 15.51 -3.74 24.02
C SER A 169 14.48 -3.98 25.12
N ARG A 170 13.65 -2.98 25.42
CA ARG A 170 12.54 -3.06 26.37
C ARG A 170 11.40 -2.19 25.86
N ASP A 171 10.20 -2.74 25.82
CA ASP A 171 8.99 -1.97 25.54
C ASP A 171 8.80 -0.94 26.66
N PRO A 172 8.94 0.37 26.38
CA PRO A 172 8.66 1.39 27.37
C PRO A 172 7.15 1.47 27.69
N SER A 173 6.87 2.13 28.81
CA SER A 173 5.56 2.31 29.45
C SER A 173 4.51 3.05 28.59
N THR A 174 3.32 3.23 29.18
CA THR A 174 2.02 3.76 28.72
C THR A 174 1.99 5.08 27.92
N ASP A 175 2.88 5.26 26.93
CA ASP A 175 2.82 6.40 26.02
C ASP A 175 1.83 6.14 24.87
N SER A 176 0.85 7.03 24.76
CA SER A 176 -0.10 7.13 23.64
C SER A 176 0.54 6.94 22.26
N VAL A 177 1.73 7.52 22.02
CA VAL A 177 2.38 7.46 20.70
C VAL A 177 2.94 6.09 20.41
N LEU A 178 3.45 5.39 21.43
CA LEU A 178 4.00 4.06 21.27
C LEU A 178 2.92 3.00 21.03
N VAL A 179 1.74 3.18 21.65
CA VAL A 179 0.57 2.32 21.43
C VAL A 179 0.08 2.39 19.98
N GLN A 180 0.24 3.54 19.31
CA GLN A 180 -0.19 3.72 17.91
C GLN A 180 0.64 2.88 16.94
N PHE A 181 1.91 2.61 17.24
CA PHE A 181 2.80 1.83 16.37
C PHE A 181 2.65 0.31 16.54
N LYS A 182 2.01 -0.17 17.62
CA LYS A 182 1.78 -1.61 17.85
C LYS A 182 0.54 -2.09 17.09
N ASN A 183 0.73 -2.79 15.96
CA ASN A 183 -0.37 -3.38 15.18
C ASN A 183 -0.37 -4.90 15.32
N VAL A 184 -1.20 -5.44 16.22
CA VAL A 184 -1.12 -6.87 16.56
C VAL A 184 -1.84 -7.76 15.53
N PHE A 185 -2.89 -7.29 14.85
CA PHE A 185 -3.66 -8.11 13.89
C PHE A 185 -4.28 -7.28 12.74
N VAL A 186 -3.47 -6.90 11.74
CA VAL A 186 -3.99 -6.23 10.53
C VAL A 186 -3.65 -7.08 9.29
N ASP A 187 -4.68 -7.42 8.50
CA ASP A 187 -4.47 -8.02 7.18
C ASP A 187 -4.00 -6.95 6.18
N TYR A 188 -2.69 -6.75 6.13
CA TYR A 188 -2.07 -5.79 5.24
C TYR A 188 -2.29 -6.13 3.75
N LYS A 189 -2.46 -7.41 3.37
CA LYS A 189 -2.66 -7.77 1.96
C LYS A 189 -4.03 -7.30 1.49
N LYS A 190 -5.07 -7.50 2.31
CA LYS A 190 -6.41 -7.00 2.03
C LYS A 190 -6.42 -5.47 1.98
N ARG A 191 -5.79 -4.80 2.97
CA ARG A 191 -5.72 -3.33 3.01
C ARG A 191 -5.01 -2.75 1.79
N ILE A 192 -3.89 -3.31 1.36
CA ILE A 192 -3.18 -2.85 0.15
C ILE A 192 -4.09 -2.94 -1.08
N ARG A 193 -4.72 -4.09 -1.33
CA ARG A 193 -5.64 -4.26 -2.47
C ARG A 193 -6.77 -3.23 -2.46
N GLU A 194 -7.39 -3.01 -1.30
CA GLU A 194 -8.44 -2.01 -1.15
C GLU A 194 -7.95 -0.59 -1.47
N TYR A 195 -6.74 -0.21 -1.01
CA TYR A 195 -6.19 1.12 -1.23
C TYR A 195 -5.66 1.31 -2.66
N GLU A 196 -5.10 0.29 -3.30
CA GLU A 196 -4.73 0.33 -4.73
C GLU A 196 -5.95 0.55 -5.62
N GLU A 197 -7.07 -0.12 -5.33
CA GLU A 197 -8.32 0.09 -6.06
C GLU A 197 -8.89 1.49 -5.85
N ARG A 198 -8.85 1.97 -4.60
CA ARG A 198 -9.28 3.35 -4.27
C ARG A 198 -8.40 4.39 -4.96
N LEU A 199 -7.10 4.16 -5.04
CA LEU A 199 -6.17 5.05 -5.73
C LEU A 199 -6.48 5.17 -7.22
N ARG A 200 -6.85 4.08 -7.89
CA ARG A 200 -7.28 4.12 -9.31
C ARG A 200 -8.56 4.94 -9.53
N GLN A 201 -9.40 5.06 -8.50
CA GLN A 201 -10.66 5.80 -8.56
C GLN A 201 -10.55 7.22 -7.96
N ALA A 202 -9.40 7.55 -7.36
CA ALA A 202 -9.20 8.81 -6.66
C ALA A 202 -9.16 9.97 -7.65
N VAL A 203 -9.84 11.06 -7.31
CA VAL A 203 -9.89 12.28 -8.14
C VAL A 203 -9.28 13.47 -7.39
N LEU A 204 -9.42 13.50 -6.06
CA LEU A 204 -8.94 14.60 -5.24
C LEU A 204 -7.45 14.41 -4.96
N PRO A 205 -6.60 15.43 -5.16
CA PRO A 205 -5.16 15.29 -4.94
C PRO A 205 -4.81 15.03 -3.46
N GLU A 206 -5.58 15.62 -2.52
CA GLU A 206 -5.43 15.35 -1.08
C GLU A 206 -5.74 13.88 -0.72
N GLU A 207 -6.70 13.29 -1.43
CA GLU A 207 -7.06 11.88 -1.30
C GLU A 207 -5.95 10.97 -1.84
N ILE A 208 -5.37 11.34 -2.99
CA ILE A 208 -4.25 10.64 -3.62
C ILE A 208 -3.04 10.62 -2.67
N CYS A 209 -2.66 11.76 -2.08
CA CYS A 209 -1.58 11.83 -1.08
C CYS A 209 -1.83 10.88 0.10
N TRP A 210 -3.04 10.90 0.66
CA TRP A 210 -3.37 10.03 1.78
C TRP A 210 -3.25 8.54 1.41
N PHE A 211 -3.70 8.13 0.22
CA PHE A 211 -3.57 6.74 -0.21
C PHE A 211 -2.13 6.34 -0.48
N TYR A 212 -1.31 7.19 -1.09
CA TYR A 212 0.11 6.92 -1.26
C TYR A 212 0.82 6.75 0.09
N HIS A 213 0.52 7.63 1.05
CA HIS A 213 1.06 7.50 2.40
C HIS A 213 0.65 6.18 3.07
N GLU A 214 -0.64 5.83 3.06
CA GLU A 214 -1.12 4.58 3.67
C GLU A 214 -0.57 3.33 2.97
N LEU A 215 -0.49 3.32 1.63
CA LEU A 215 0.13 2.23 0.88
C LEU A 215 1.61 2.08 1.27
N SER A 216 2.36 3.18 1.32
CA SER A 216 3.75 3.17 1.77
C SER A 216 3.88 2.54 3.16
N ARG A 217 3.04 2.97 4.11
CA ARG A 217 3.00 2.42 5.47
C ARG A 217 2.67 0.92 5.47
N TYR A 218 1.66 0.46 4.73
CA TYR A 218 1.32 -0.97 4.68
C TYR A 218 2.41 -1.83 4.04
N HIS A 219 3.09 -1.33 3.01
CA HIS A 219 4.23 -2.03 2.39
C HIS A 219 5.44 -2.08 3.33
N LEU A 220 5.66 -1.04 4.13
CA LEU A 220 6.72 -1.00 5.15
C LEU A 220 6.48 -2.08 6.22
N GLU A 221 5.24 -2.22 6.71
CA GLU A 221 4.89 -3.27 7.67
C GLU A 221 5.03 -4.69 7.07
N GLN A 222 4.88 -4.86 5.75
CA GLN A 222 5.18 -6.12 5.05
C GLN A 222 6.68 -6.33 4.73
N LYS A 223 7.57 -5.42 5.17
CA LYS A 223 9.00 -5.42 4.82
C LYS A 223 9.28 -5.38 3.31
N LYS A 224 8.36 -4.79 2.54
CA LYS A 224 8.52 -4.54 1.09
C LYS A 224 9.04 -3.12 0.88
N TYR A 225 10.30 -2.90 1.24
CA TYR A 225 10.89 -1.57 1.33
C TYR A 225 10.93 -0.81 0.00
N ASP A 226 11.24 -1.49 -1.12
CA ASP A 226 11.33 -0.85 -2.43
C ASP A 226 9.99 -0.23 -2.87
N ILE A 227 8.89 -0.99 -2.70
CA ILE A 227 7.54 -0.54 -3.04
C ILE A 227 7.06 0.53 -2.06
N SER A 228 7.38 0.38 -0.77
CA SER A 228 7.09 1.41 0.23
C SER A 228 7.74 2.74 -0.11
N ARG A 229 9.02 2.72 -0.52
CA ARG A 229 9.79 3.88 -0.95
C ARG A 229 9.20 4.52 -2.21
N LEU A 230 8.77 3.72 -3.18
CA LEU A 230 8.09 4.23 -4.38
C LEU A 230 6.85 5.06 -4.02
N TYR A 231 5.95 4.51 -3.20
CA TYR A 231 4.73 5.20 -2.80
C TYR A 231 5.00 6.44 -1.93
N ALA A 232 5.99 6.40 -1.03
CA ALA A 232 6.35 7.57 -0.25
C ALA A 232 6.89 8.71 -1.14
N ARG A 233 7.72 8.39 -2.14
CA ARG A 233 8.21 9.39 -3.11
C ARG A 233 7.08 9.95 -3.97
N GLN A 234 6.14 9.11 -4.41
CA GLN A 234 4.94 9.58 -5.12
C GLN A 234 4.09 10.51 -4.24
N CYS A 235 3.94 10.20 -2.95
CA CYS A 235 3.26 11.09 -2.00
C CYS A 235 3.98 12.43 -1.87
N ILE A 236 5.31 12.46 -1.83
CA ILE A 236 6.09 13.71 -1.77
C ILE A 236 5.88 14.55 -3.04
N LEU A 237 5.89 13.92 -4.21
CA LEU A 237 5.65 14.61 -5.48
C LEU A 237 4.26 15.27 -5.51
N GLU A 238 3.21 14.53 -5.15
CA GLU A 238 1.85 15.09 -5.10
C GLU A 238 1.68 16.13 -3.99
N ALA A 239 2.31 15.94 -2.84
CA ALA A 239 2.29 16.91 -1.75
C ALA A 239 2.96 18.23 -2.14
N ASN A 240 4.06 18.18 -2.90
CA ASN A 240 4.70 19.37 -3.46
C ASN A 240 3.80 20.08 -4.49
N ASN A 241 3.10 19.33 -5.34
CA ASN A 241 2.10 19.90 -6.27
C ASN A 241 0.99 20.63 -5.52
N LEU A 242 0.54 20.07 -4.39
CA LEU A 242 -0.45 20.66 -3.49
C LEU A 242 0.09 21.78 -2.60
N LYS A 243 1.42 21.99 -2.58
CA LYS A 243 2.11 22.87 -1.61
C LYS A 243 1.77 22.53 -0.15
N ASN A 244 1.55 21.25 0.14
CA ASN A 244 1.23 20.76 1.48
C ASN A 244 2.47 20.13 2.13
N GLU A 245 3.23 20.94 2.85
CA GLU A 245 4.47 20.53 3.51
C GLU A 245 4.27 19.49 4.62
N MET A 246 3.07 19.38 5.21
CA MET A 246 2.79 18.35 6.21
C MET A 246 2.81 16.95 5.59
N TRP A 247 2.29 16.78 4.37
CA TRP A 247 2.37 15.49 3.66
C TRP A 247 3.81 15.15 3.23
N VAL A 248 4.60 16.17 2.86
CA VAL A 248 6.03 15.99 2.57
C VAL A 248 6.75 15.50 3.83
N PHE A 249 6.51 16.14 4.97
CA PHE A 249 7.07 15.73 6.27
C PHE A 249 6.68 14.28 6.62
N ASN A 250 5.39 13.95 6.58
CA ASN A 250 4.89 12.61 6.93
C ASN A 250 5.52 11.52 6.07
N SER A 251 5.66 11.78 4.76
CA SER A 251 6.25 10.83 3.81
C SER A 251 7.76 10.70 3.97
N ALA A 252 8.46 11.80 4.27
CA ALA A 252 9.89 11.78 4.59
C ALA A 252 10.18 10.95 5.85
N MET A 253 9.31 11.03 6.87
CA MET A 253 9.42 10.17 8.06
C MET A 253 9.22 8.68 7.73
N LEU A 254 8.31 8.33 6.80
CA LEU A 254 8.16 6.95 6.32
C LEU A 254 9.38 6.45 5.55
N LEU A 255 9.98 7.29 4.70
CA LEU A 255 11.23 6.96 4.00
C LEU A 255 12.36 6.68 5.00
N CYS A 256 12.56 7.61 5.95
CA CYS A 256 13.56 7.45 7.01
C CYS A 256 13.35 6.14 7.80
N LYS A 257 12.10 5.83 8.19
CA LYS A 257 11.77 4.55 8.85
C LYS A 257 12.16 3.35 7.98
N GLY A 258 11.84 3.37 6.69
CA GLY A 258 12.17 2.28 5.76
C GLY A 258 13.67 2.11 5.54
N ASP A 259 14.43 3.21 5.52
CA ASP A 259 15.87 3.21 5.30
C ASP A 259 16.64 2.74 6.53
N LEU A 260 16.19 3.14 7.73
CA LEU A 260 16.74 2.65 8.99
C LEU A 260 16.49 1.15 9.20
N GLN A 261 15.32 0.65 8.79
CA GLN A 261 15.02 -0.79 8.83
C GLN A 261 15.87 -1.62 7.85
N GLN A 262 16.42 -0.98 6.81
CA GLN A 262 17.39 -1.58 5.87
C GLN A 262 18.85 -1.27 6.25
N HIS A 263 19.09 -0.76 7.46
CA HIS A 263 20.42 -0.38 7.96
C HIS A 263 21.12 0.71 7.12
N ASN A 264 20.38 1.50 6.35
CA ASN A 264 20.92 2.58 5.53
C ASN A 264 20.81 3.93 6.25
N LYS A 265 21.83 4.22 7.06
CA LYS A 265 21.90 5.44 7.87
C LYS A 265 22.06 6.72 7.04
N ASN A 266 22.78 6.65 5.92
CA ASN A 266 23.08 7.85 5.12
C ASN A 266 21.83 8.37 4.42
N ASP A 267 21.05 7.47 3.80
CA ASP A 267 19.81 7.85 3.13
C ASP A 267 18.76 8.32 4.16
N ALA A 268 18.66 7.65 5.32
CA ALA A 268 17.80 8.10 6.41
C ALA A 268 18.13 9.52 6.91
N LYS A 269 19.41 9.92 6.94
CA LYS A 269 19.80 11.30 7.26
C LYS A 269 19.32 12.29 6.19
N VAL A 270 19.41 11.93 4.91
CA VAL A 270 18.90 12.76 3.81
C VAL A 270 17.38 12.94 3.94
N ASP A 271 16.65 11.88 4.26
CA ASP A 271 15.20 11.95 4.47
C ASP A 271 14.82 12.81 5.68
N LEU A 272 15.57 12.71 6.79
CA LEU A 272 15.36 13.61 7.93
C LEU A 272 15.68 15.06 7.61
N GLN A 273 16.69 15.34 6.78
CA GLN A 273 16.96 16.69 6.31
C GLN A 273 15.81 17.24 5.47
N LEU A 274 15.15 16.39 4.66
CA LEU A 274 13.93 16.77 3.95
C LEU A 274 12.80 17.09 4.94
N ALA A 275 12.57 16.24 5.94
CA ALA A 275 11.57 16.49 6.99
C ALA A 275 11.87 17.79 7.75
N LEU A 276 13.14 18.07 8.08
CA LEU A 276 13.57 19.29 8.74
C LEU A 276 13.26 20.54 7.90
N LYS A 277 13.51 20.49 6.58
CA LYS A 277 13.17 21.58 5.66
C LYS A 277 11.67 21.85 5.63
N SER A 278 10.84 20.81 5.58
CA SER A 278 9.37 20.97 5.61
C SER A 278 8.87 21.51 6.95
N ALA A 279 9.39 21.03 8.09
CA ALA A 279 9.04 21.57 9.40
C ALA A 279 9.46 23.05 9.56
N ALA A 280 10.62 23.42 9.02
CA ALA A 280 11.09 24.81 9.01
C ALA A 280 10.19 25.73 8.15
N LYS A 281 9.72 25.26 6.98
CA LYS A 281 8.76 26.00 6.15
C LYS A 281 7.40 26.19 6.83
N LEU A 282 7.00 25.24 7.68
CA LEU A 282 5.79 25.33 8.51
C LEU A 282 5.98 26.20 9.77
N SER A 283 7.20 26.69 10.03
CA SER A 283 7.57 27.43 11.25
C SER A 283 7.26 26.68 12.55
N ASP A 284 7.31 25.34 12.52
CA ASP A 284 7.02 24.50 13.69
C ASP A 284 8.32 24.16 14.44
N HIS A 285 8.65 24.99 15.43
CA HIS A 285 9.86 24.84 16.22
C HIS A 285 9.93 23.53 17.03
N GLU A 286 8.79 23.01 17.47
CA GLU A 286 8.74 21.75 18.22
C GLU A 286 9.16 20.57 17.32
N LYS A 287 8.67 20.55 16.09
CA LYS A 287 9.04 19.51 15.11
C LYS A 287 10.48 19.64 14.66
N VAL A 288 10.98 20.87 14.47
CA VAL A 288 12.40 21.09 14.16
C VAL A 288 13.30 20.54 15.27
N ALA A 289 12.95 20.78 16.54
CA ALA A 289 13.68 20.23 17.68
C ALA A 289 13.62 18.69 17.71
N PHE A 290 12.43 18.11 17.49
CA PHE A 290 12.25 16.66 17.43
C PHE A 290 13.10 16.02 16.32
N ILE A 291 13.14 16.60 15.12
CA ILE A 291 13.94 16.06 14.00
C ILE A 291 15.44 16.19 14.26
N ARG A 292 15.91 17.27 14.90
CA ARG A 292 17.32 17.38 15.33
C ARG A 292 17.67 16.28 16.32
N GLN A 293 16.81 16.02 17.30
CA GLN A 293 16.99 14.90 18.22
C GLN A 293 16.99 13.55 17.49
N CYS A 294 16.17 13.37 16.45
CA CYS A 294 16.19 12.17 15.62
C CYS A 294 17.54 11.99 14.89
N LEU A 295 18.12 13.08 14.36
CA LEU A 295 19.45 13.05 13.74
C LEU A 295 20.52 12.61 14.74
N ASP A 296 20.51 13.18 15.94
CA ASP A 296 21.46 12.81 17.01
C ASP A 296 21.29 11.34 17.42
N VAL A 297 20.06 10.85 17.54
CA VAL A 297 19.79 9.44 17.84
C VAL A 297 20.34 8.55 16.74
N ILE A 298 20.03 8.83 15.47
CA ILE A 298 20.51 8.07 14.32
C ILE A 298 22.05 8.02 14.28
N GLU A 299 22.72 9.11 14.64
CA GLU A 299 24.18 9.16 14.74
C GLU A 299 24.76 8.17 15.74
N ASN A 300 24.03 7.88 16.81
CA ASN A 300 24.43 6.95 17.86
C ASN A 300 23.84 5.53 17.68
N VAL A 301 23.02 5.30 16.65
CA VAL A 301 22.54 3.94 16.33
C VAL A 301 23.70 3.09 15.84
N HIS A 302 23.98 2.02 16.59
CA HIS A 302 24.84 0.92 16.15
C HIS A 302 23.95 -0.22 15.66
N PHE A 303 24.12 -0.59 14.40
CA PHE A 303 23.50 -1.79 13.85
C PHE A 303 24.40 -2.97 14.15
N ASP A 304 23.86 -4.08 14.66
CA ASP A 304 24.63 -5.32 14.79
C ASP A 304 25.02 -5.81 13.40
N ASP A 305 26.30 -5.65 13.05
CA ASP A 305 26.88 -5.94 11.73
C ASP A 305 26.61 -7.37 11.23
N ARG A 306 26.28 -8.30 12.13
CA ARG A 306 25.96 -9.70 11.81
C ARG A 306 24.69 -9.84 10.96
N PHE A 307 23.67 -9.01 11.18
CA PHE A 307 22.42 -9.05 10.40
C PHE A 307 22.58 -8.40 9.03
N ALA A 308 23.30 -7.27 8.97
CA ALA A 308 23.64 -6.61 7.70
C ALA A 308 24.47 -7.53 6.78
N LEU A 309 25.42 -8.28 7.34
CA LEU A 309 26.17 -9.31 6.62
C LEU A 309 25.26 -10.39 6.02
N LYS A 310 24.26 -10.86 6.79
CA LYS A 310 23.32 -11.88 6.32
C LYS A 310 22.45 -11.38 5.18
N GLU A 311 21.90 -10.17 5.29
CA GLU A 311 21.07 -9.58 4.24
C GLU A 311 21.88 -9.27 2.97
N LEU A 312 23.13 -8.79 3.11
CA LEU A 312 24.06 -8.64 1.99
C LEU A 312 24.33 -9.98 1.30
N MET A 313 24.61 -11.04 2.06
CA MET A 313 24.81 -12.39 1.51
C MET A 313 23.55 -12.96 0.84
N ASP A 314 22.36 -12.61 1.31
CA ASP A 314 21.09 -13.01 0.69
C ASP A 314 20.87 -12.25 -0.62
N ARG A 315 21.24 -10.97 -0.69
CA ARG A 315 21.19 -10.17 -1.93
C ARG A 315 22.20 -10.68 -2.98
N GLU A 316 23.44 -10.96 -2.58
CA GLU A 316 24.47 -11.56 -3.45
C GLU A 316 24.00 -12.89 -4.05
N ARG A 317 23.43 -13.77 -3.22
CA ARG A 317 22.85 -15.04 -3.67
C ARG A 317 21.71 -14.84 -4.67
N LYS A 318 20.79 -13.91 -4.38
CA LYS A 318 19.68 -13.60 -5.27
C LYS A 318 20.14 -13.04 -6.63
N ILE A 319 21.20 -12.25 -6.66
CA ILE A 319 21.79 -11.76 -7.91
C ILE A 319 22.35 -12.93 -8.73
N ILE A 320 23.10 -13.85 -8.11
CA ILE A 320 23.61 -15.05 -8.79
C ILE A 320 22.47 -15.92 -9.32
N GLU A 321 21.38 -16.06 -8.57
CA GLU A 321 20.20 -16.83 -9.00
C GLU A 321 19.51 -16.21 -10.23
N MET A 322 19.47 -14.88 -10.34
CA MET A 322 18.85 -14.15 -11.44
C MET A 322 19.68 -14.13 -12.74
N LEU A 323 20.98 -14.44 -12.68
CA LEU A 323 21.84 -14.47 -13.88
C LEU A 323 21.57 -15.71 -14.73
N SER A 324 21.51 -15.53 -16.06
CA SER A 324 21.42 -16.63 -17.02
C SER A 324 22.81 -17.07 -17.48
N GLY A 325 23.05 -18.38 -17.50
CA GLY A 325 24.32 -18.99 -17.92
C GLY A 325 25.28 -19.30 -16.77
N THR A 326 25.94 -20.46 -16.83
CA THR A 326 26.88 -20.95 -15.80
C THR A 326 28.11 -20.05 -15.67
N ASN A 327 28.65 -19.58 -16.79
CA ASN A 327 29.87 -18.77 -16.81
C ASN A 327 29.67 -17.41 -16.12
N MET A 328 28.55 -16.73 -16.38
CA MET A 328 28.19 -15.46 -15.74
C MET A 328 27.99 -15.61 -14.23
N LYS A 329 27.43 -16.75 -13.79
CA LYS A 329 27.25 -17.04 -12.35
C LYS A 329 28.59 -17.22 -11.65
N GLU A 330 29.54 -17.92 -12.27
CA GLU A 330 30.88 -18.12 -11.74
C GLU A 330 31.68 -16.81 -11.68
N GLU A 331 31.58 -15.97 -12.71
CA GLU A 331 32.23 -14.65 -12.73
C GLU A 331 31.66 -13.72 -11.65
N ALA A 332 30.33 -13.67 -11.50
CA ALA A 332 29.68 -12.89 -10.45
C ALA A 332 30.01 -13.41 -9.04
N ALA A 333 30.05 -14.72 -8.84
CA ALA A 333 30.46 -15.32 -7.56
C ALA A 333 31.92 -14.99 -7.22
N ASN A 334 32.82 -15.06 -8.20
CA ASN A 334 34.22 -14.66 -8.05
C ASN A 334 34.38 -13.16 -7.76
N LEU A 335 33.55 -12.31 -8.36
CA LEU A 335 33.53 -10.88 -8.07
C LEU A 335 33.09 -10.62 -6.63
N PHE A 336 31.98 -11.22 -6.17
CA PHE A 336 31.51 -11.05 -4.79
C PHE A 336 32.50 -11.61 -3.77
N SER A 337 33.17 -12.73 -4.08
CA SER A 337 34.27 -13.26 -3.27
C SER A 337 35.42 -12.25 -3.13
N LYS A 338 35.83 -11.59 -4.22
CA LYS A 338 36.84 -10.52 -4.18
C LYS A 338 36.37 -9.30 -3.38
N MET A 339 35.08 -8.96 -3.49
CA MET A 339 34.48 -7.85 -2.74
C MET A 339 34.27 -8.17 -1.26
N ALA A 340 34.26 -9.44 -0.86
CA ALA A 340 34.14 -9.84 0.54
C ALA A 340 35.34 -9.37 1.40
N ALA A 341 36.49 -9.11 0.78
CA ALA A 341 37.64 -8.50 1.45
C ALA A 341 37.40 -7.03 1.86
N LEU A 342 36.38 -6.37 1.30
CA LEU A 342 36.01 -4.99 1.64
C LEU A 342 35.02 -4.95 2.82
N PRO A 343 35.02 -3.85 3.61
CA PRO A 343 34.01 -3.63 4.64
C PRO A 343 32.59 -3.69 4.06
N PRO A 344 31.58 -4.25 4.78
CA PRO A 344 30.22 -4.42 4.29
C PRO A 344 29.61 -3.15 3.69
N SER A 345 29.90 -1.99 4.28
CA SER A 345 29.44 -0.67 3.83
C SER A 345 30.00 -0.21 2.48
N ARG A 346 31.06 -0.83 1.97
CA ARG A 346 31.68 -0.53 0.67
C ARG A 346 31.41 -1.58 -0.40
N ARG A 347 30.86 -2.74 -0.02
CA ARG A 347 30.45 -3.77 -0.98
C ARG A 347 29.30 -3.18 -1.82
N MET A 348 29.37 -3.36 -3.15
CA MET A 348 28.33 -2.97 -4.12
C MET A 348 28.15 -1.46 -4.35
N THR A 349 29.10 -0.63 -3.94
CA THR A 349 29.12 0.81 -4.28
C THR A 349 29.99 1.04 -5.51
N VAL A 350 29.44 1.70 -6.54
CA VAL A 350 30.18 2.05 -7.77
C VAL A 350 30.92 3.37 -7.52
N LEU A 351 32.09 3.29 -6.88
CA LEU A 351 33.03 4.42 -6.83
C LEU A 351 34.12 4.20 -7.89
N PRO A 352 34.34 5.15 -8.81
CA PRO A 352 35.44 5.04 -9.77
C PRO A 352 36.80 5.08 -9.04
N GLY A 353 37.67 4.09 -9.29
CA GLY A 353 39.11 4.29 -9.12
C GLY A 353 39.85 3.63 -7.94
N VAL A 354 39.34 2.59 -7.29
CA VAL A 354 40.15 1.85 -6.29
C VAL A 354 40.59 0.51 -6.84
N GLN A 355 41.84 0.42 -7.31
CA GLN A 355 42.50 -0.86 -7.59
C GLN A 355 42.84 -1.53 -6.25
N LEU A 356 42.27 -2.72 -6.01
CA LEU A 356 42.71 -3.59 -4.92
C LEU A 356 44.16 -4.02 -5.21
N PRO A 357 45.09 -3.99 -4.23
CA PRO A 357 46.41 -4.53 -4.44
C PRO A 357 46.30 -6.01 -4.80
N PRO A 358 47.02 -6.49 -5.83
CA PRO A 358 47.01 -7.90 -6.17
C PRO A 358 47.47 -8.70 -4.96
N GLN A 359 46.72 -9.74 -4.59
CA GLN A 359 47.18 -10.70 -3.59
C GLN A 359 48.55 -11.21 -4.05
N ARG A 360 49.59 -10.90 -3.27
CA ARG A 360 50.90 -11.53 -3.45
C ARG A 360 50.67 -13.04 -3.33
N GLN A 361 50.84 -13.76 -4.42
CA GLN A 361 51.00 -15.20 -4.33
C GLN A 361 52.16 -15.48 -3.37
N PRO A 362 52.03 -16.44 -2.44
CA PRO A 362 53.11 -16.75 -1.52
C PRO A 362 54.32 -17.18 -2.34
N SER A 363 55.36 -16.34 -2.36
CA SER A 363 56.64 -16.66 -2.98
C SER A 363 57.21 -17.90 -2.31
N LYS A 364 57.59 -18.90 -3.11
CA LYS A 364 58.26 -20.16 -2.70
C LYS A 364 59.70 -19.93 -2.18
N SER A 365 59.89 -18.93 -1.32
CA SER A 365 61.15 -18.61 -0.69
C SER A 365 60.85 -18.00 0.68
N ASN A 366 60.50 -18.87 1.62
CA ASN A 366 60.80 -18.74 3.04
C ASN A 366 60.36 -20.04 3.73
N ARG A 367 61.19 -21.09 3.58
CA ARG A 367 61.19 -22.18 4.54
C ARG A 367 61.70 -21.61 5.87
N ALA A 368 60.81 -21.04 6.66
CA ALA A 368 61.05 -20.89 8.08
C ALA A 368 61.24 -22.30 8.65
N ARG A 369 62.43 -22.57 9.20
CA ARG A 369 62.71 -23.80 9.94
C ARG A 369 61.77 -23.84 11.14
N SER A 370 60.81 -24.77 11.12
CA SER A 370 60.02 -25.12 12.29
C SER A 370 60.94 -25.71 13.36
N ILE A 371 60.84 -25.21 14.59
CA ILE A 371 61.59 -25.69 15.77
C ILE A 371 60.71 -26.68 16.58
N LEU A 372 59.71 -27.30 15.94
CA LEU A 372 58.91 -28.35 16.57
C LEU A 372 59.31 -29.72 15.99
N PRO A 373 59.57 -30.73 16.84
CA PRO A 373 59.99 -32.04 16.38
C PRO A 373 58.83 -32.75 15.66
N THR A 374 59.08 -33.16 14.43
CA THR A 374 58.17 -34.01 13.65
C THR A 374 58.36 -35.47 14.06
N SER A 375 57.29 -36.09 14.54
CA SER A 375 57.22 -37.53 14.80
C SER A 375 57.28 -38.31 13.48
N SER A 376 58.32 -39.14 13.35
CA SER A 376 58.47 -40.11 12.27
C SER A 376 57.59 -41.33 12.53
N HIS A 377 56.56 -41.53 11.71
CA HIS A 377 55.98 -42.86 11.51
C HIS A 377 56.22 -43.28 10.06
N GLY A 378 57.04 -44.33 9.94
CA GLY A 378 57.34 -45.02 8.71
C GLY A 378 56.13 -45.80 8.20
N GLY A 379 56.13 -45.99 6.89
CA GLY A 379 55.17 -46.78 6.14
C GLY A 379 55.80 -47.13 4.81
N ASP A 380 56.80 -48.02 4.85
CA ASP A 380 57.38 -48.65 3.67
C ASP A 380 56.33 -49.54 3.00
N THR A 381 56.07 -49.28 1.72
CA THR A 381 55.52 -50.28 0.80
C THR A 381 56.29 -50.15 -0.52
N ALA A 382 57.27 -51.04 -0.70
CA ALA A 382 57.96 -51.26 -1.96
C ALA A 382 57.53 -52.63 -2.50
N GLU A 383 56.92 -52.62 -3.67
CA GLU A 383 56.62 -53.82 -4.44
C GLU A 383 57.86 -54.35 -5.18
N SER A 384 58.03 -55.66 -5.09
CA SER A 384 58.45 -56.58 -6.17
C SER A 384 59.87 -56.46 -6.74
N ASN A 385 60.69 -57.53 -6.59
CA ASN A 385 60.76 -58.61 -7.58
C ASN A 385 61.94 -59.58 -7.33
N TYR A 386 61.67 -60.86 -7.60
CA TYR A 386 62.56 -61.87 -8.19
C TYR A 386 63.87 -62.27 -7.45
N ASN A 387 63.96 -63.50 -6.94
CA ASN A 387 64.45 -64.70 -7.68
C ASN A 387 65.17 -65.77 -6.81
N MET A 388 64.96 -67.03 -7.22
CA MET A 388 65.70 -68.29 -6.94
C MET A 388 65.64 -68.88 -5.51
N SER A 389 64.97 -70.02 -5.28
CA SER A 389 65.39 -71.42 -5.59
C SER A 389 66.73 -71.74 -4.90
N VAL A 390 66.79 -72.54 -3.84
CA VAL A 390 66.60 -74.01 -3.78
C VAL A 390 66.13 -74.42 -2.38
#